data_AF-B2HGC2-F1
#
_entry.id   AF-B2HGC2-F1
#
_cell.length_a   1.000
_cell.length_b   1.000
_cell.length_c   1.000
_cell.angle_alpha   90.00
_cell.angle_beta   90.00
_cell.angle_gamma   90.00
#
_symmetry.space_group_name_H-M   'P 1'
#
loop_
_entity.id
_entity.type
_entity.pdbx_description
1 polymer ?
#
loop_
_entity_poly.entity_id
_entity_poly.type
_entity_poly.pdbx_seq_one_letter_code
_entity_poly.pdbx_strand_id
1 'polypeptide(L)'
;MTATLAVVHAYTLGMVRELWPTPPGQPTEPGVPDFARWGDSAPFVAQAEYLHAQMCTLSLDIDAFGADVGDPAVVNWVVNRLAGTGLTIADIVRSLSTRLNWAIINPNHALEVMEAFDRARHAFTEACGAAQAATEALRNHTQLPG
;
A
#
# COMPACT_ATOMS: atom_id res chain seq x y z
N MET A 1 3.95 -21.40 -23.89
CA MET A 1 2.87 -20.44 -24.19
C MET A 1 2.65 -19.58 -22.94
N THR A 2 3.67 -18.81 -22.57
CA THR A 2 3.83 -18.28 -21.19
C THR A 2 4.24 -16.80 -21.16
N ALA A 3 4.55 -16.22 -22.33
CA ALA A 3 4.99 -14.83 -22.44
C ALA A 3 3.81 -13.83 -22.41
N THR A 4 2.61 -14.25 -22.82
CA THR A 4 1.46 -13.35 -22.92
C THR A 4 0.92 -12.94 -21.54
N LEU A 5 0.99 -13.81 -20.53
CA LEU A 5 0.53 -13.49 -19.18
C LEU A 5 1.43 -12.45 -18.48
N ALA A 6 2.75 -12.57 -18.64
CA ALA A 6 3.70 -11.63 -18.03
C ALA A 6 3.60 -10.22 -18.63
N VAL A 7 3.31 -10.15 -19.94
CA VAL A 7 3.13 -8.87 -20.63
C VAL A 7 1.80 -8.22 -20.24
N VAL A 8 0.71 -8.98 -20.15
CA VAL A 8 -0.58 -8.44 -19.68
C VAL A 8 -0.48 -7.93 -18.24
N HIS A 9 0.27 -8.61 -17.36
CA HIS A 9 0.50 -8.17 -15.97
C HIS A 9 1.29 -6.85 -15.89
N ALA A 10 2.24 -6.63 -16.80
CA ALA A 10 3.01 -5.38 -16.87
C ALA A 10 2.17 -4.19 -17.41
N TYR A 11 1.21 -4.44 -18.31
CA TYR A 11 0.36 -3.39 -18.89
C TYR A 11 -0.79 -2.97 -17.98
N THR A 12 -1.40 -3.86 -17.19
CA THR A 12 -2.46 -3.51 -16.22
C THR A 12 -1.91 -2.77 -14.99
N LEU A 13 -0.68 -3.09 -14.55
CA LEU A 13 0.08 -2.29 -13.59
C LEU A 13 0.32 -0.83 -14.04
N GLY A 14 0.15 -0.52 -15.33
CA GLY A 14 0.30 0.82 -15.88
C GLY A 14 -0.89 1.75 -15.66
N MET A 15 -2.13 1.24 -15.61
CA MET A 15 -3.33 2.09 -15.57
C MET A 15 -3.68 2.64 -14.18
N VAL A 16 -3.36 1.92 -13.09
CA VAL A 16 -3.49 2.46 -11.72
C VAL A 16 -2.36 3.45 -11.39
N ARG A 17 -1.30 3.48 -12.20
CA ARG A 17 -0.03 4.16 -11.94
C ARG A 17 0.01 5.63 -12.35
N GLU A 18 -0.97 6.13 -13.11
CA GLU A 18 -0.95 7.50 -13.65
C GLU A 18 -0.96 8.61 -12.58
N LEU A 19 -1.24 8.28 -11.32
CA LEU A 19 -1.31 9.25 -10.22
C LEU A 19 -0.05 9.34 -9.34
N TRP A 20 0.93 8.42 -9.46
CA TRP A 20 2.10 8.41 -8.58
C TRP A 20 3.41 8.50 -9.37
N PRO A 21 4.37 9.36 -8.96
CA PRO A 21 5.66 9.46 -9.63
C PRO A 21 6.35 8.10 -9.64
N THR A 22 6.83 7.69 -10.82
CA THR A 22 7.57 6.43 -10.97
C THR A 22 8.93 6.58 -10.26
N PRO A 23 9.32 5.65 -9.38
CA PRO A 23 10.63 5.70 -8.75
C PRO A 23 11.74 5.67 -9.84
N PRO A 24 12.83 6.41 -9.68
CA PRO A 24 13.90 6.45 -10.67
C PRO A 24 14.55 5.06 -10.85
N GLY A 25 14.93 4.68 -12.07
CA GLY A 25 15.64 3.41 -12.36
C GLY A 25 14.73 2.27 -12.88
N GLN A 26 15.35 1.18 -13.35
CA GLN A 26 14.60 -0.01 -13.79
C GLN A 26 13.94 -0.69 -12.58
N PRO A 27 12.72 -1.24 -12.74
CA PRO A 27 12.07 -2.03 -11.70
C PRO A 27 12.94 -3.25 -11.35
N THR A 28 13.28 -3.40 -10.07
CA THR A 28 13.77 -4.68 -9.54
C THR A 28 12.58 -5.64 -9.44
N GLU A 29 12.80 -6.94 -9.63
CA GLU A 29 11.76 -7.94 -9.39
C GLU A 29 11.26 -7.84 -7.92
N PRO A 30 9.93 -7.72 -7.68
CA PRO A 30 9.41 -7.57 -6.33
C PRO A 30 9.87 -8.69 -5.40
N GLY A 31 10.38 -8.32 -4.23
CA GLY A 31 10.88 -9.29 -3.24
C GLY A 31 12.34 -9.75 -3.44
N VAL A 32 13.02 -9.34 -4.52
CA VAL A 32 14.45 -9.64 -4.74
C VAL A 32 15.32 -8.47 -4.26
N PRO A 33 16.22 -8.65 -3.27
CA PRO A 33 17.11 -7.57 -2.80
C PRO A 33 18.12 -7.10 -3.85
N ASP A 34 18.10 -5.80 -4.17
CA ASP A 34 19.12 -5.12 -4.97
C ASP A 34 20.17 -4.44 -4.07
N PHE A 35 21.17 -5.21 -3.67
CA PHE A 35 22.27 -4.73 -2.82
C PHE A 35 23.16 -3.70 -3.51
N ALA A 36 23.28 -3.74 -4.84
CA ALA A 36 24.10 -2.78 -5.59
C ALA A 36 23.50 -1.37 -5.50
N ARG A 37 22.17 -1.28 -5.49
CA ARG A 37 21.45 -0.01 -5.40
C ARG A 37 21.21 0.48 -3.98
N TRP A 38 20.86 -0.43 -3.06
CA TRP A 38 20.35 -0.06 -1.73
C TRP A 38 21.26 -0.48 -0.57
N GLY A 39 22.39 -1.13 -0.84
CA GLY A 39 23.30 -1.64 0.19
C GLY A 39 22.58 -2.52 1.21
N ASP A 40 22.90 -2.34 2.49
CA ASP A 40 22.32 -3.12 3.60
C ASP A 40 20.81 -2.91 3.79
N SER A 41 20.23 -1.86 3.17
CA SER A 41 18.78 -1.62 3.21
C SER A 41 18.02 -2.41 2.14
N ALA A 42 18.72 -3.11 1.23
CA ALA A 42 18.11 -3.84 0.13
C ALA A 42 17.01 -4.84 0.55
N PRO A 43 17.16 -5.62 1.64
CA PRO A 43 16.09 -6.52 2.09
C PRO A 43 14.82 -5.77 2.51
N PHE A 44 14.95 -4.61 3.13
CA PHE A 44 13.82 -3.79 3.54
C PHE A 44 13.09 -3.19 2.33
N VAL A 45 13.84 -2.68 1.34
CA VAL A 45 13.25 -2.15 0.10
C VAL A 45 12.56 -3.26 -0.70
N ALA A 46 13.19 -4.43 -0.84
CA ALA A 46 12.58 -5.57 -1.52
C ALA A 46 11.26 -6.02 -0.87
N GLN A 47 11.19 -6.01 0.47
CA GLN A 47 9.96 -6.31 1.20
C GLN A 47 8.87 -5.26 0.94
N ALA A 48 9.22 -3.98 0.86
CA ALA A 48 8.27 -2.91 0.55
C ALA A 48 7.71 -3.05 -0.88
N GLU A 49 8.57 -3.33 -1.87
CA GLU A 49 8.17 -3.58 -3.26
C GLU A 49 7.27 -4.83 -3.38
N TYR A 50 7.59 -5.89 -2.64
CA TYR A 50 6.75 -7.09 -2.59
C TYR A 50 5.35 -6.79 -2.04
N LEU A 51 5.25 -6.06 -0.92
CA LEU A 51 3.96 -5.67 -0.35
C LEU A 51 3.15 -4.81 -1.33
N HIS A 52 3.80 -3.88 -2.02
CA HIS A 52 3.17 -3.08 -3.06
C HIS A 52 2.62 -3.95 -4.19
N ALA A 53 3.43 -4.88 -4.71
CA ALA A 53 2.99 -5.81 -5.75
C ALA A 53 1.78 -6.65 -5.32
N GLN A 54 1.79 -7.17 -4.08
CA GLN A 54 0.65 -7.94 -3.55
C GLN A 54 -0.63 -7.10 -3.44
N MET A 55 -0.53 -5.82 -3.03
CA MET A 55 -1.68 -4.92 -3.00
C MET A 55 -2.23 -4.62 -4.40
N CYS A 56 -1.34 -4.44 -5.39
CA CYS A 56 -1.75 -4.29 -6.79
C CYS A 56 -2.43 -5.54 -7.34
N THR A 57 -1.89 -6.73 -7.07
CA THR A 57 -2.52 -8.00 -7.46
C THR A 57 -3.90 -8.15 -6.84
N LEU A 58 -4.06 -7.89 -5.53
CA LEU A 58 -5.37 -7.94 -4.88
C LEU A 58 -6.38 -6.97 -5.53
N SER A 59 -5.96 -5.76 -5.88
CA SER A 59 -6.83 -4.79 -6.57
C SER A 59 -7.31 -5.32 -7.92
N LEU A 60 -6.40 -5.90 -8.72
CA LEU A 60 -6.74 -6.47 -10.03
C LEU A 60 -7.63 -7.72 -9.89
N ASP A 61 -7.36 -8.55 -8.89
CA ASP A 61 -8.14 -9.77 -8.64
C ASP A 61 -9.57 -9.42 -8.21
N ILE A 62 -9.79 -8.36 -7.42
CA ILE A 62 -11.14 -7.87 -7.08
C ILE A 62 -11.92 -7.51 -8.35
N ASP A 63 -11.30 -6.81 -9.29
CA ASP A 63 -11.93 -6.45 -10.57
C ASP A 63 -12.22 -7.69 -11.44
N ALA A 64 -11.35 -8.70 -11.38
CA ALA A 64 -11.47 -9.92 -12.17
C ALA A 64 -12.48 -10.95 -11.59
N PHE A 65 -12.63 -11.02 -10.27
CA PHE A 65 -13.49 -12.00 -9.59
C PHE A 65 -15.00 -11.70 -9.70
N GLY A 66 -15.40 -10.50 -10.13
CA GLY A 66 -16.80 -10.19 -10.47
C GLY A 66 -17.77 -10.22 -9.27
N ALA A 67 -19.02 -10.63 -9.52
CA ALA A 67 -20.13 -10.49 -8.55
C ALA A 67 -19.94 -11.27 -7.23
N ASP A 68 -19.07 -12.29 -7.21
CA ASP A 68 -18.83 -13.15 -6.04
C ASP A 68 -18.08 -12.41 -4.91
N VAL A 69 -17.35 -11.34 -5.21
CA VAL A 69 -16.76 -10.44 -4.19
C VAL A 69 -17.85 -9.62 -3.46
N GLY A 70 -19.04 -9.51 -4.05
CA GLY A 70 -20.15 -8.71 -3.54
C GLY A 70 -20.86 -9.28 -2.31
N ASP A 71 -20.52 -10.50 -1.87
CA ASP A 71 -21.02 -11.05 -0.61
C ASP A 71 -20.64 -10.10 0.56
N PRO A 72 -21.61 -9.57 1.32
CA PRO A 72 -21.34 -8.67 2.44
C PRO A 72 -20.33 -9.21 3.46
N ALA A 73 -20.26 -10.53 3.66
CA ALA A 73 -19.30 -11.14 4.58
C ALA A 73 -17.88 -11.05 4.04
N VAL A 74 -17.70 -11.27 2.75
CA VAL A 74 -16.43 -11.14 2.05
C VAL A 74 -15.98 -9.67 2.06
N VAL A 75 -16.86 -8.73 1.68
CA VAL A 75 -16.56 -7.29 1.72
C VAL A 75 -16.18 -6.84 3.13
N ASN A 76 -16.96 -7.22 4.15
CA ASN A 76 -16.67 -6.90 5.54
C ASN A 76 -15.29 -7.42 5.97
N TRP A 77 -14.94 -8.66 5.60
CA TRP A 77 -13.64 -9.24 5.94
C TRP A 77 -12.49 -8.50 5.26
N VAL A 78 -12.60 -8.25 3.95
CA VAL A 78 -11.55 -7.59 3.16
C VAL A 78 -11.32 -6.16 3.65
N VAL A 79 -12.39 -5.38 3.82
CA VAL A 79 -12.29 -3.98 4.27
C VAL A 79 -11.68 -3.90 5.68
N ASN A 80 -12.06 -4.79 6.61
CA ASN A 80 -11.46 -4.81 7.95
C ASN A 80 -9.95 -5.14 7.92
N ARG A 81 -9.53 -6.05 7.04
CA ARG A 81 -8.09 -6.35 6.86
C ARG A 81 -7.32 -5.19 6.27
N LEU A 82 -7.89 -4.51 5.26
CA LEU A 82 -7.29 -3.32 4.68
C LEU A 82 -7.20 -2.16 5.67
N ALA A 83 -8.22 -1.98 6.53
CA ALA A 83 -8.19 -0.99 7.60
C ALA A 83 -7.02 -1.24 8.58
N GLY A 84 -6.85 -2.49 9.03
CA GLY A 84 -5.72 -2.89 9.88
C GLY A 84 -4.35 -2.70 9.21
N THR A 85 -4.26 -3.01 7.92
CA THR A 85 -3.06 -2.70 7.12
C THR A 85 -2.79 -1.20 7.06
N GLY A 86 -3.83 -0.36 6.91
CA GLY A 86 -3.71 1.10 6.94
C GLY A 86 -3.08 1.64 8.23
N LEU A 87 -3.47 1.10 9.39
CA LEU A 87 -2.82 1.45 10.67
C LEU A 87 -1.34 1.03 10.69
N THR A 88 -1.04 -0.16 10.17
CA THR A 88 0.34 -0.65 10.07
C THR A 88 1.18 0.27 9.16
N ILE A 89 0.61 0.74 8.04
CA ILE A 89 1.26 1.72 7.16
C ILE A 89 1.51 3.03 7.91
N ALA A 90 0.55 3.54 8.68
CA ALA A 90 0.75 4.74 9.50
C ALA A 90 1.92 4.58 10.49
N ASP A 91 2.06 3.41 11.12
CA ASP A 91 3.18 3.10 12.00
C ASP A 91 4.52 2.98 11.26
N ILE A 92 4.53 2.41 10.06
CA ILE A 92 5.73 2.37 9.20
C ILE A 92 6.16 3.79 8.84
N VAL A 93 5.24 4.65 8.40
CA VAL A 93 5.50 6.06 8.06
C VAL A 93 6.10 6.81 9.26
N ARG A 94 5.53 6.61 10.45
CA ARG A 94 6.06 7.17 11.71
C ARG A 94 7.46 6.64 12.03
N SER A 95 7.68 5.34 11.90
CA SER A 95 8.99 4.72 12.15
C SER A 95 10.05 5.27 11.18
N LEU A 96 9.73 5.37 9.90
CA LEU A 96 10.62 5.92 8.88
C LEU A 96 10.94 7.39 9.15
N SER A 97 9.96 8.21 9.51
CA SER A 97 10.22 9.62 9.82
C SER A 97 11.15 9.80 11.02
N THR A 98 11.01 8.97 12.06
CA THR A 98 11.91 9.02 13.23
C THR A 98 13.33 8.52 12.93
N ARG A 99 13.50 7.67 11.90
CA ARG A 99 14.79 7.10 11.49
C ARG A 99 15.43 7.83 10.31
N LEU A 100 14.75 8.84 9.76
CA LEU A 100 15.26 9.62 8.65
C LEU A 100 16.60 10.25 9.04
N ASN A 101 17.57 10.18 8.12
CA ASN A 101 18.84 10.86 8.32
C ASN A 101 18.63 12.38 8.14
N TRP A 102 18.26 13.07 9.21
CA TRP A 102 17.98 14.50 9.17
C TRP A 102 19.20 15.36 8.81
N ALA A 103 20.42 14.84 8.93
CA ALA A 103 21.64 15.57 8.60
C ALA A 103 21.79 15.87 7.10
N ILE A 104 21.10 15.13 6.23
CA ILE A 104 21.10 15.36 4.77
C ILE A 104 19.92 16.23 4.30
N ILE A 105 19.00 16.59 5.20
CA ILE A 105 17.86 17.46 4.91
C ILE A 105 18.28 18.90 5.12
N ASN A 106 17.89 19.81 4.20
CA ASN A 106 18.12 21.24 4.38
C ASN A 106 17.45 21.71 5.69
N PRO A 107 18.19 22.30 6.64
CA PRO A 107 17.64 22.74 7.92
C PRO A 107 16.44 23.68 7.78
N ASN A 108 16.39 24.51 6.72
CA ASN A 108 15.28 25.44 6.46
C ASN A 108 13.97 24.72 6.07
N HIS A 109 14.04 23.46 5.63
CA HIS A 109 12.89 22.64 5.23
C HIS A 109 12.63 21.46 6.18
N ALA A 110 13.40 21.31 7.26
CA ALA A 110 13.26 20.15 8.16
C ALA A 110 11.85 20.07 8.79
N LEU A 111 11.29 21.21 9.20
CA LEU A 111 9.93 21.28 9.75
C LEU A 111 8.88 20.88 8.71
N GLU A 112 9.00 21.40 7.49
CA GLU A 112 8.09 21.07 6.38
C GLU A 112 8.07 19.57 6.09
N VAL A 113 9.24 18.92 6.09
CA VAL A 113 9.37 17.47 5.91
C VAL A 113 8.74 16.71 7.08
N MET A 114 8.99 17.12 8.33
CA MET A 114 8.34 16.53 9.51
C MET A 114 6.82 16.57 9.42
N GLU A 115 6.26 17.74 9.10
CA GLU A 115 4.82 17.93 8.98
C GLU A 115 4.24 17.11 7.82
N ALA A 116 4.97 16.95 6.71
CA ALA A 116 4.53 16.11 5.60
C ALA A 116 4.40 14.64 6.02
N PHE A 117 5.37 14.10 6.78
CA PHE A 117 5.29 12.75 7.32
C PHE A 117 4.16 12.59 8.35
N ASP A 118 3.93 13.58 9.20
CA ASP A 118 2.82 13.52 10.17
C ASP A 118 1.44 13.59 9.49
N ARG A 119 1.28 14.46 8.48
CA ARG A 119 0.07 14.50 7.65
C ARG A 119 -0.18 13.17 6.94
N ALA A 120 0.85 12.56 6.36
CA ALA A 120 0.72 11.26 5.71
C ALA A 120 0.27 10.18 6.71
N ARG A 121 0.87 10.12 7.91
CA ARG A 121 0.47 9.21 9.00
C ARG A 121 -0.99 9.41 9.40
N HIS A 122 -1.42 10.67 9.54
CA HIS A 122 -2.79 11.00 9.91
C HIS A 122 -3.79 10.51 8.86
N ALA A 123 -3.52 10.77 7.58
CA ALA A 123 -4.39 10.36 6.48
C ALA A 123 -4.62 8.83 6.45
N PHE A 124 -3.59 8.01 6.69
CA PHE A 124 -3.76 6.55 6.78
C PHE A 124 -4.60 6.12 7.99
N THR A 125 -4.48 6.85 9.11
CA THR A 125 -5.27 6.58 10.32
C THR A 125 -6.75 6.93 10.09
N GLU A 126 -7.02 8.08 9.47
CA GLU A 126 -8.38 8.50 9.09
C GLU A 126 -9.01 7.54 8.10
N ALA A 127 -8.26 7.09 7.09
CA ALA A 127 -8.73 6.08 6.14
C ALA A 127 -9.12 4.77 6.82
N CYS A 128 -8.37 4.33 7.85
CA CYS A 128 -8.77 3.18 8.67
C CYS A 128 -10.09 3.44 9.42
N GLY A 129 -10.24 4.61 10.06
CA GLY A 129 -11.48 4.96 10.77
C GLY A 129 -12.70 4.98 9.84
N ALA A 130 -12.54 5.53 8.64
CA ALA A 130 -13.57 5.54 7.60
C ALA A 130 -13.93 4.12 7.14
N ALA A 131 -12.93 3.25 6.94
CA ALA A 131 -13.15 1.85 6.58
C ALA A 131 -13.90 1.08 7.68
N GLN A 132 -13.54 1.28 8.95
CA GLN A 132 -14.26 0.69 10.09
C GLN A 132 -15.73 1.12 10.12
N ALA A 133 -15.99 2.42 9.97
CA ALA A 133 -17.36 2.95 9.90
C ALA A 133 -18.16 2.35 8.73
N ALA A 134 -17.53 2.16 7.56
CA ALA A 134 -18.16 1.50 6.42
C ALA A 134 -18.53 0.04 6.73
N THR A 135 -17.65 -0.72 7.39
CA THR A 135 -17.96 -2.11 7.79
C THR A 135 -19.05 -2.20 8.86
N GLU A 136 -19.14 -1.20 9.74
CA GLU A 136 -20.19 -1.12 10.74
C GLU A 136 -21.54 -0.83 10.07
N ALA A 137 -21.59 0.13 9.14
CA ALA A 137 -22.78 0.37 8.33
C ALA A 137 -23.21 -0.89 7.55
N LEU A 138 -22.26 -1.60 6.94
CA LEU A 138 -22.54 -2.86 6.24
C LEU A 138 -23.16 -3.91 7.17
N ARG A 139 -22.54 -4.14 8.34
CA ARG A 139 -23.04 -5.08 9.37
C ARG A 139 -24.43 -4.72 9.88
N ASN A 140 -24.71 -3.43 10.07
CA ASN A 140 -26.03 -2.98 10.56
C ASN A 140 -27.16 -3.17 9.53
N HIS A 141 -26.83 -3.28 8.25
CA HIS A 141 -27.80 -3.40 7.16
C HIS A 141 -27.78 -4.78 6.47
N THR A 142 -27.04 -5.75 7.00
CA THR A 142 -26.95 -7.11 6.47
C THR A 142 -26.99 -8.15 7.60
N GLN A 143 -27.42 -9.38 7.32
CA GLN A 143 -27.42 -10.47 8.31
C GLN A 143 -26.02 -11.07 8.46
N LEU A 144 -25.04 -10.27 8.91
CA LEU A 144 -23.70 -10.75 9.20
C LEU A 144 -23.62 -11.26 10.65
N PRO A 145 -23.00 -12.43 10.91
CA PRO A 145 -22.72 -12.83 12.28
C PRO A 145 -21.74 -11.83 12.94
N GLY A 146 -22.00 -11.53 14.22
CA GLY A 146 -21.19 -10.62 15.03
C GLY A 146 -19.83 -11.18 15.40
#